data_AF-A0A1I2LN01-F1
#
_entry.id   AF-A0A1I2LN01-F1
#
_cell.length_a   1.000
_cell.length_b   1.000
_cell.length_c   1.000
_cell.angle_alpha   90.00
_cell.angle_beta   90.00
_cell.angle_gamma   90.00
#
_symmetry.space_group_name_H-M   'P 1'
#
loop_
_entity.id
_entity.type
_entity.pdbx_description
1 polymer ?
#
loop_
_entity_poly.entity_id
_entity_poly.type
_entity_poly.pdbx_seq_one_letter_code
_entity_poly.pdbx_strand_id
1 'polypeptide(L)'
;MSGTPPSDSGPLDRPAPGPSARAEGGDIASARPPYDGTGRSILAGVLIGMGVAAFVDETLFHQLLHWHHFYDRSTPTAGLVSDGYFHAAGWLAIVGGLFMYADLHRRQATVPKRVWAGGLLGWGGFQVYDGLFQHKVLGLHQIRYGVETLPYDLVWNLTGILGILVGLVLLRGAPRAIADR
;
A
#
# COMPACT_ATOMS: atom_id res chain seq x y z
N MET A 1 -95.87 5.37 37.71
CA MET A 1 -96.27 3.96 37.51
C MET A 1 -95.94 3.62 36.06
N SER A 2 -94.82 2.94 35.82
CA SER A 2 -94.73 1.48 35.66
C SER A 2 -94.91 1.07 34.19
N GLY A 3 -93.86 0.47 33.59
CA GLY A 3 -94.01 -0.42 32.43
C GLY A 3 -93.05 -0.20 31.25
N THR A 4 -91.85 -0.80 31.32
CA THR A 4 -91.12 -1.40 30.17
C THR A 4 -91.56 -2.88 30.01
N PRO A 5 -91.13 -3.71 29.03
CA PRO A 5 -90.36 -3.58 27.74
C PRO A 5 -91.08 -4.44 26.60
N PRO A 6 -90.48 -5.11 25.56
CA PRO A 6 -89.07 -5.28 25.14
C PRO A 6 -88.72 -5.32 23.61
N SER A 7 -87.39 -5.41 23.43
CA SER A 7 -86.59 -6.13 22.41
C SER A 7 -86.61 -5.70 20.93
N ASP A 8 -85.44 -5.30 20.42
CA ASP A 8 -84.91 -5.97 19.22
C ASP A 8 -83.37 -5.92 19.10
N SER A 9 -82.85 -7.07 18.68
CA SER A 9 -81.60 -7.46 18.01
C SER A 9 -80.35 -6.55 18.04
N GLY A 10 -79.26 -7.12 18.58
CA GLY A 10 -77.93 -6.49 18.68
C GLY A 10 -77.04 -6.59 17.43
N PRO A 11 -75.79 -6.08 17.51
CA PRO A 11 -74.78 -6.29 16.47
C PRO A 11 -73.68 -7.27 16.89
N LEU A 12 -73.59 -8.35 16.13
CA LEU A 12 -72.41 -9.09 15.68
C LEU A 12 -71.09 -8.92 16.46
N ASP A 13 -70.74 -9.95 17.23
CA ASP A 13 -69.37 -10.27 17.62
C ASP A 13 -68.48 -10.44 16.37
N ARG A 14 -67.48 -9.58 16.23
CA ARG A 14 -66.26 -9.91 15.47
C ARG A 14 -65.10 -9.99 16.45
N PRO A 15 -64.37 -11.11 16.53
CA PRO A 15 -63.17 -11.15 17.36
C PRO A 15 -62.11 -10.23 16.74
N ALA A 16 -61.45 -9.45 17.60
CA ALA A 16 -60.31 -8.63 17.22
C ALA A 16 -59.18 -9.52 16.65
N PRO A 17 -58.47 -9.09 15.60
CA PRO A 17 -57.29 -9.82 15.15
C PRO A 17 -56.23 -9.76 16.26
N GLY A 18 -55.77 -10.93 16.70
CA GLY A 18 -54.64 -11.04 17.62
C GLY A 18 -53.38 -10.41 17.02
N PRO A 19 -52.39 -10.04 17.86
CA PRO A 19 -51.15 -9.45 17.38
C PRO A 19 -50.42 -10.46 16.49
N SER A 20 -50.49 -10.26 15.17
CA SER A 20 -49.62 -10.98 14.24
C SER A 20 -48.20 -10.55 14.54
N ALA A 21 -47.39 -11.54 14.91
CA ALA A 21 -45.98 -11.39 15.20
C ALA A 21 -45.32 -10.50 14.15
N ARG A 22 -44.80 -9.35 14.59
CA ARG A 22 -43.75 -8.65 13.85
C ARG A 22 -42.63 -9.65 13.70
N ALA A 23 -42.47 -10.16 12.49
CA ALA A 23 -41.22 -10.77 12.07
C ALA A 23 -40.15 -9.68 12.22
N GLU A 24 -39.40 -9.75 13.32
CA GLU A 24 -38.05 -9.21 13.38
C GLU A 24 -37.21 -10.01 12.37
N GLY A 25 -37.42 -9.70 11.09
CA GLY A 25 -36.48 -10.03 10.04
C GLY A 25 -35.26 -9.16 10.30
N GLY A 26 -34.37 -9.66 11.15
CA GLY A 26 -33.09 -9.06 11.43
C GLY A 26 -32.47 -8.65 10.11
N ASP A 27 -32.17 -7.36 10.01
CA ASP A 27 -31.36 -6.78 8.96
C ASP A 27 -29.95 -7.35 9.14
N ILE A 28 -29.76 -8.61 8.74
CA ILE A 28 -28.47 -9.16 8.36
C ILE A 28 -28.09 -8.52 7.03
N ALA A 29 -28.00 -7.19 7.04
CA ALA A 29 -27.02 -6.48 6.26
C ALA A 29 -25.71 -7.20 6.55
N SER A 30 -25.36 -8.12 5.64
CA SER A 30 -24.09 -8.79 5.61
C SER A 30 -23.03 -7.68 5.50
N ALA A 31 -22.63 -7.18 6.66
CA ALA A 31 -21.52 -6.27 6.80
C ALA A 31 -20.31 -7.07 6.32
N ARG A 32 -20.04 -6.99 5.02
CA ARG A 32 -18.77 -7.43 4.47
C ARG A 32 -17.73 -6.80 5.40
N PRO A 33 -16.83 -7.60 6.00
CA PRO A 33 -15.85 -7.06 6.93
C PRO A 33 -15.21 -5.85 6.28
N PRO A 34 -15.02 -4.74 7.02
CA PRO A 34 -14.42 -3.53 6.47
C PRO A 34 -13.19 -3.94 5.69
N TYR A 35 -13.14 -3.52 4.43
CA TYR A 35 -12.06 -3.89 3.55
C TYR A 35 -10.73 -3.48 4.20
N ASP A 36 -9.98 -4.45 4.75
CA ASP A 36 -8.72 -4.17 5.43
C ASP A 36 -7.65 -3.84 4.38
N GLY A 37 -7.52 -2.55 4.09
CA GLY A 37 -6.53 -2.04 3.16
C GLY A 37 -5.11 -2.06 3.70
N THR A 38 -4.83 -2.62 4.88
CA THR A 38 -3.49 -2.66 5.49
C THR A 38 -2.46 -3.29 4.54
N GLY A 39 -2.69 -4.52 4.08
CA GLY A 39 -1.74 -5.23 3.22
C GLY A 39 -1.48 -4.51 1.90
N ARG A 40 -2.55 -4.04 1.24
CA ARG A 40 -2.42 -3.26 -0.01
C ARG A 40 -1.81 -1.88 0.22
N SER A 41 -1.99 -1.26 1.38
CA SER A 41 -1.32 0.00 1.72
C SER A 41 0.19 -0.21 1.83
N ILE A 42 0.63 -1.33 2.45
CA ILE A 42 2.05 -1.71 2.47
C ILE A 42 2.55 -1.92 1.04
N LEU A 43 1.84 -2.72 0.23
CA LEU A 43 2.26 -3.01 -1.14
C LEU A 43 2.33 -1.75 -2.02
N ALA A 44 1.34 -0.86 -1.93
CA ALA A 44 1.37 0.43 -2.62
C ALA A 44 2.61 1.23 -2.21
N GLY A 45 2.88 1.29 -0.91
CA GLY A 45 4.10 1.88 -0.37
C GLY A 45 5.36 1.25 -0.95
N VAL A 46 5.51 -0.07 -0.91
CA VAL A 46 6.70 -0.81 -1.40
C VAL A 46 6.97 -0.48 -2.86
N LEU A 47 5.94 -0.52 -3.72
CA LEU A 47 6.08 -0.22 -5.15
C LEU A 47 6.52 1.24 -5.38
N ILE A 48 5.89 2.19 -4.69
CA ILE A 48 6.29 3.61 -4.75
C ILE A 48 7.73 3.78 -4.27
N GLY A 49 8.09 3.19 -3.13
CA GLY A 49 9.42 3.30 -2.52
C GLY A 49 10.53 2.71 -3.40
N MET A 50 10.31 1.52 -3.97
CA MET A 50 11.24 0.91 -4.92
C MET A 50 11.40 1.77 -6.16
N GLY A 51 10.30 2.25 -6.73
CA GLY A 51 10.32 3.06 -7.93
C GLY A 51 11.00 4.42 -7.72
N VAL A 52 10.78 5.06 -6.57
CA VAL A 52 11.46 6.31 -6.19
C VAL A 52 12.95 6.09 -5.97
N ALA A 53 13.35 4.96 -5.35
CA ALA A 53 14.76 4.61 -5.21
C ALA A 53 15.44 4.40 -6.56
N ALA A 54 14.83 3.61 -7.45
CA ALA A 54 15.33 3.38 -8.80
C ALA A 54 15.42 4.69 -9.61
N PHE A 55 14.40 5.55 -9.52
CA PHE A 55 14.40 6.85 -10.19
C PHE A 55 15.53 7.77 -9.70
N VAL A 56 15.73 7.86 -8.38
CA VAL A 56 16.82 8.67 -7.80
C VAL A 56 18.17 8.11 -8.20
N ASP A 57 18.32 6.79 -8.14
CA ASP A 57 19.56 6.11 -8.50
C ASP A 57 19.96 6.42 -9.95
N GLU A 58 19.06 6.15 -10.87
CA GLU A 58 19.30 6.36 -12.30
C GLU A 58 19.50 7.84 -12.62
N THR A 59 18.64 8.73 -12.11
CA THR A 59 18.74 10.16 -12.43
C THR A 59 20.04 10.73 -11.88
N LEU A 60 20.36 10.49 -10.61
CA LEU A 60 21.52 11.10 -9.99
C LEU A 60 22.81 10.42 -10.38
N PHE A 61 22.90 9.10 -10.24
CA PHE A 61 24.17 8.39 -10.38
C PHE A 61 24.43 7.93 -11.82
N HIS A 62 23.42 7.49 -12.57
CA HIS A 62 23.64 7.07 -13.95
C HIS A 62 23.71 8.27 -14.89
N GLN A 63 22.75 9.20 -14.79
CA GLN A 63 22.59 10.26 -15.78
C GLN A 63 23.31 11.56 -15.44
N LEU A 64 23.16 12.09 -14.22
CA LEU A 64 23.75 13.39 -13.87
C LEU A 64 25.23 13.26 -13.51
N LEU A 65 25.57 12.32 -12.63
CA LEU A 65 26.91 12.15 -12.11
C LEU A 65 27.77 11.20 -12.96
N HIS A 66 27.15 10.37 -13.80
CA HIS A 66 27.82 9.39 -14.65
C HIS A 66 28.75 8.47 -13.86
N TRP A 67 28.33 8.05 -12.67
CA TRP A 67 29.13 7.19 -11.80
C TRP A 67 29.18 5.76 -12.29
N HIS A 68 28.10 5.25 -12.88
CA HIS A 68 27.94 3.89 -13.40
C HIS A 68 26.71 3.78 -14.30
N HIS A 69 26.61 2.71 -15.10
CA HIS A 69 25.36 2.30 -15.75
C HIS A 69 24.82 1.04 -15.09
N PHE A 70 23.57 0.68 -15.37
CA PHE A 70 22.96 -0.54 -14.83
C PHE A 70 23.68 -1.82 -15.27
N TYR A 71 24.33 -1.80 -16.45
CA TYR A 71 25.11 -2.93 -16.94
C TYR A 71 26.42 -2.48 -17.59
N ASP A 72 27.49 -2.51 -16.80
CA ASP A 72 28.83 -2.05 -17.21
C ASP A 72 29.72 -3.18 -17.77
N ARG A 73 29.19 -4.40 -17.93
CA ARG A 73 29.95 -5.55 -18.44
C ARG A 73 29.95 -5.66 -19.98
N SER A 74 29.64 -4.58 -20.69
CA SER A 74 29.52 -4.55 -22.15
C SER A 74 29.95 -3.18 -22.69
N THR A 75 29.32 -2.72 -23.77
CA THR A 75 29.60 -1.42 -24.38
C THR A 75 28.81 -0.29 -23.70
N PRO A 76 29.25 0.98 -23.82
CA PRO A 76 28.49 2.13 -23.32
C PRO A 76 27.06 2.19 -23.88
N THR A 77 26.86 1.81 -25.14
CA THR A 77 25.52 1.72 -25.75
C THR A 77 24.64 0.69 -25.02
N ALA A 78 25.19 -0.46 -24.66
CA ALA A 78 24.45 -1.47 -23.89
C ALA A 78 24.12 -0.97 -22.47
N GLY A 79 25.05 -0.27 -21.83
CA GLY A 79 24.83 0.40 -20.53
C GLY A 79 23.64 1.37 -20.61
N LEU A 80 23.65 2.30 -21.57
CA LEU A 80 22.56 3.25 -21.78
C LEU A 80 21.19 2.58 -22.07
N VAL A 81 21.17 1.51 -22.87
CA VAL A 81 19.93 0.76 -23.13
C VAL A 81 19.45 0.08 -21.85
N SER A 82 20.36 -0.48 -21.05
CA SER A 82 20.01 -1.12 -19.78
C SER A 82 19.48 -0.12 -18.75
N ASP A 83 20.02 1.10 -18.71
CA ASP A 83 19.48 2.21 -17.91
C ASP A 83 18.03 2.50 -18.29
N GLY A 84 17.71 2.58 -19.58
CA GLY A 84 16.33 2.81 -20.04
C GLY A 84 15.34 1.73 -19.61
N TYR A 85 15.74 0.45 -19.61
CA TYR A 85 14.90 -0.63 -19.08
C TYR A 85 14.74 -0.56 -17.57
N PHE A 86 15.81 -0.22 -16.86
CA PHE A 86 15.79 0.02 -15.42
C PHE A 86 14.84 1.18 -15.07
N HIS A 87 14.89 2.29 -15.83
CA HIS A 87 13.96 3.41 -15.74
C HIS A 87 12.52 2.97 -15.89
N ALA A 88 12.23 2.25 -16.97
CA ALA A 88 10.88 1.82 -17.29
C ALA A 88 10.31 0.94 -16.18
N ALA A 89 11.12 0.03 -15.61
CA ALA A 89 10.71 -0.80 -14.48
C ALA A 89 10.42 0.02 -13.22
N GLY A 90 11.30 0.96 -12.86
CA GLY A 90 11.10 1.87 -11.73
C GLY A 90 9.84 2.72 -11.90
N TRP A 91 9.64 3.28 -13.10
CA TRP A 91 8.47 4.09 -13.45
C TRP A 91 7.16 3.28 -13.35
N LEU A 92 7.14 2.05 -13.87
CA LEU A 92 5.99 1.15 -13.75
C LEU A 92 5.67 0.83 -12.29
N ALA A 93 6.69 0.67 -11.43
CA ALA A 93 6.48 0.47 -10.00
C ALA A 93 5.82 1.70 -9.34
N ILE A 94 6.30 2.92 -9.64
CA ILE A 94 5.67 4.16 -9.16
C ILE A 94 4.21 4.24 -9.62
N VAL A 95 3.97 4.09 -10.92
CA VAL A 95 2.63 4.19 -11.51
C VAL A 95 1.70 3.15 -10.89
N GLY A 96 2.10 1.87 -10.84
CA GLY A 96 1.32 0.80 -10.23
C GLY A 96 1.02 1.05 -8.75
N GLY A 97 2.00 1.52 -7.99
CA GLY A 97 1.84 1.89 -6.60
C GLY A 97 0.89 3.07 -6.39
N LEU A 98 0.94 4.09 -7.25
CA LEU A 98 0.03 5.25 -7.21
C LEU A 98 -1.40 4.88 -7.59
N PHE A 99 -1.60 4.02 -8.61
CA PHE A 99 -2.93 3.49 -8.93
C PHE A 99 -3.52 2.67 -7.79
N MET A 100 -2.70 1.85 -7.12
CA MET A 100 -3.11 1.09 -5.95
C MET A 100 -3.48 2.01 -4.78
N TYR A 101 -2.65 3.02 -4.52
CA TYR A 101 -2.92 4.05 -3.52
C TYR A 101 -4.22 4.82 -3.82
N ALA A 102 -4.44 5.23 -5.07
CA ALA A 102 -5.64 5.95 -5.49
C ALA A 102 -6.91 5.09 -5.33
N ASP A 103 -6.87 3.80 -5.67
CA ASP A 103 -7.99 2.87 -5.43
C ASP A 103 -8.29 2.71 -3.94
N LEU A 104 -7.25 2.57 -3.09
CA LEU A 104 -7.41 2.52 -1.64
C LEU A 104 -7.98 3.81 -1.08
N HIS A 105 -7.55 4.96 -1.59
CA HIS A 105 -7.99 6.27 -1.13
C HIS A 105 -9.45 6.51 -1.48
N ARG A 106 -9.84 6.20 -2.73
CA ARG A 106 -11.23 6.29 -3.20
C ARG A 106 -12.18 5.40 -2.39
N ARG A 107 -11.70 4.26 -1.90
CA ARG A 107 -12.49 3.32 -1.06
C ARG A 107 -12.41 3.63 0.43
N GLN A 108 -11.75 4.72 0.84
CA GLN A 108 -11.48 5.06 2.24
C GLN A 108 -10.81 3.91 3.04
N ALA A 109 -9.99 3.12 2.37
CA ALA A 109 -9.30 1.96 2.92
C ALA A 109 -7.78 2.19 3.07
N THR A 110 -7.30 3.40 2.78
CA THR A 110 -5.87 3.71 2.92
C THR A 110 -5.49 3.71 4.40
N VAL A 111 -4.38 3.06 4.72
CA VAL A 111 -3.75 3.16 6.03
C VAL A 111 -2.44 3.93 5.87
N PRO A 112 -2.41 5.27 6.03
CA PRO A 112 -1.26 6.10 5.65
C PRO A 112 0.06 5.65 6.29
N LYS A 113 0.03 5.28 7.58
CA LYS A 113 1.20 4.74 8.30
C LYS A 113 1.81 3.53 7.57
N ARG A 114 0.97 2.67 6.99
CA ARG A 114 1.38 1.46 6.27
C ARG A 114 1.92 1.75 4.88
N VAL A 115 1.41 2.79 4.21
CA VAL A 115 1.98 3.30 2.96
C VAL A 115 3.40 3.81 3.20
N TRP A 116 3.62 4.63 4.22
CA TRP A 116 4.96 5.11 4.58
C TRP A 116 5.90 3.98 5.00
N ALA A 117 5.40 3.02 5.80
CA ALA A 117 6.17 1.84 6.16
C ALA A 117 6.61 1.05 4.92
N GLY A 118 5.67 0.78 4.00
CA GLY A 118 5.95 0.12 2.73
C GLY A 118 6.95 0.91 1.88
N GLY A 119 6.82 2.23 1.79
CA GLY A 119 7.72 3.11 1.06
C GLY A 119 9.16 2.99 1.52
N LEU A 120 9.40 3.03 2.83
CA LEU A 120 10.74 2.89 3.40
C LEU A 120 11.31 1.48 3.24
N LEU A 121 10.46 0.45 3.32
CA LEU A 121 10.86 -0.94 3.05
C LEU A 121 11.22 -1.15 1.57
N GLY A 122 10.45 -0.57 0.65
CA GLY A 122 10.71 -0.64 -0.79
C GLY A 122 11.99 0.09 -1.16
N TRP A 123 12.17 1.33 -0.66
CA TRP A 123 13.39 2.11 -0.86
C TRP A 123 14.61 1.38 -0.32
N GLY A 124 14.56 0.99 0.96
CA GLY A 124 15.70 0.39 1.62
C GLY A 124 16.03 -1.01 1.08
N GLY A 125 15.00 -1.80 0.77
CA GLY A 125 15.15 -3.11 0.14
C GLY A 125 15.78 -3.02 -1.24
N PHE A 126 15.36 -2.06 -2.07
CA PHE A 126 15.99 -1.78 -3.36
C PHE A 126 17.49 -1.48 -3.19
N GLN A 127 17.81 -0.54 -2.31
CA GLN A 127 19.18 -0.04 -2.14
C GLN A 127 20.14 -1.11 -1.61
N VAL A 128 19.70 -1.96 -0.66
CA VAL A 128 20.50 -3.09 -0.17
C VAL A 128 20.61 -4.20 -1.23
N TYR A 129 19.55 -4.46 -1.99
CA TYR A 129 19.58 -5.45 -3.08
C TYR A 129 20.58 -5.03 -4.17
N ASP A 130 20.51 -3.80 -4.63
CA ASP A 130 21.47 -3.25 -5.59
C ASP A 130 22.90 -3.27 -5.00
N GLY A 131 23.07 -2.69 -3.81
CA GLY A 131 24.35 -2.53 -3.13
C GLY A 131 25.10 -3.84 -2.83
N LEU A 132 24.39 -4.92 -2.50
CA LEU A 132 25.01 -6.21 -2.19
C LEU A 132 24.93 -7.18 -3.37
N PHE A 133 23.73 -7.34 -3.94
CA PHE A 133 23.51 -8.38 -4.94
C PHE A 133 23.99 -7.94 -6.32
N GLN A 134 23.57 -6.78 -6.81
CA GLN A 134 23.97 -6.33 -8.15
C GLN A 134 25.45 -5.94 -8.19
N HIS A 135 25.92 -5.22 -7.18
CA HIS A 135 27.31 -4.76 -7.13
C HIS A 135 28.33 -5.81 -6.70
N LYS A 136 28.03 -6.65 -5.69
CA LYS A 136 29.04 -7.53 -5.10
C LYS A 136 28.87 -9.00 -5.49
N VAL A 137 27.63 -9.49 -5.55
CA VAL A 137 27.37 -10.89 -5.94
C VAL A 137 27.46 -11.06 -7.46
N LEU A 138 26.73 -10.25 -8.22
CA LEU A 138 26.66 -10.35 -9.68
C LEU A 138 27.76 -9.53 -10.38
N GLY A 139 28.22 -8.45 -9.74
CA GLY A 139 29.21 -7.54 -10.29
C GLY A 139 28.75 -6.93 -11.62
N LEU A 140 27.48 -6.54 -11.72
CA LEU A 140 26.92 -5.93 -12.94
C LEU A 140 27.50 -4.53 -13.17
N HIS A 141 27.67 -3.78 -12.09
CA HIS A 141 28.22 -2.43 -12.00
C HIS A 141 28.80 -2.21 -10.58
N GLN A 142 29.44 -1.08 -10.33
CA GLN A 142 29.84 -0.65 -8.98
C GLN A 142 29.23 0.72 -8.69
N ILE A 143 28.94 1.01 -7.41
CA ILE A 143 28.41 2.33 -6.98
C ILE A 143 29.25 3.48 -7.54
N ARG A 144 30.58 3.31 -7.56
CA ARG A 144 31.48 4.31 -8.11
C ARG A 144 32.78 3.69 -8.59
N TYR A 145 33.26 4.15 -9.73
CA TYR A 145 34.55 3.75 -10.30
C TYR A 145 35.66 4.78 -10.04
N GLY A 146 36.91 4.32 -10.13
CA GLY A 146 38.11 5.17 -10.11
C GLY A 146 38.49 5.75 -8.74
N VAL A 147 37.87 5.29 -7.65
CA VAL A 147 38.12 5.73 -6.27
C VAL A 147 38.12 4.54 -5.32
N GLU A 148 38.54 4.76 -4.08
CA GLU A 148 38.33 3.81 -3.00
C GLU A 148 36.82 3.71 -2.71
N THR A 149 36.25 2.52 -2.94
CA THR A 149 34.79 2.32 -3.04
C THR A 149 34.11 2.07 -1.71
N LEU A 150 34.83 1.62 -0.68
CA LEU A 150 34.24 1.19 0.58
C LEU A 150 33.38 2.27 1.26
N PRO A 151 33.75 3.56 1.29
CA PRO A 151 32.93 4.60 1.89
C PRO A 151 31.58 4.74 1.18
N TYR A 152 31.57 4.60 -0.15
CA TYR A 152 30.35 4.68 -0.96
C TYR A 152 29.48 3.44 -0.74
N ASP A 153 30.09 2.24 -0.70
CA ASP A 153 29.41 0.99 -0.37
C ASP A 153 28.75 1.06 1.03
N LEU A 154 29.46 1.59 2.02
CA LEU A 154 28.95 1.74 3.37
C LEU A 154 27.80 2.74 3.42
N VAL A 155 27.95 3.93 2.84
CA VAL A 155 26.88 4.94 2.84
C VAL A 155 25.63 4.39 2.17
N TRP A 156 25.77 3.78 0.98
CA TRP A 156 24.66 3.20 0.22
C TRP A 156 23.90 2.13 1.00
N ASN A 157 24.61 1.15 1.55
CA ASN A 157 23.97 0.05 2.26
C ASN A 157 23.40 0.49 3.61
N LEU A 158 24.09 1.39 4.34
CA LEU A 158 23.61 1.87 5.64
C LEU A 158 22.35 2.72 5.50
N THR A 159 22.22 3.56 4.46
CA THR A 159 20.98 4.30 4.20
C THR A 159 19.84 3.35 3.84
N GLY A 160 20.11 2.29 3.09
CA GLY A 160 19.13 1.25 2.77
C GLY A 160 18.66 0.48 4.02
N ILE A 161 19.60 0.02 4.85
CA ILE A 161 19.32 -0.66 6.12
C ILE A 161 18.52 0.26 7.05
N LEU A 162 18.88 1.53 7.16
CA LEU A 162 18.14 2.50 7.96
C LEU A 162 16.68 2.62 7.49
N GLY A 163 16.46 2.74 6.17
CA GLY A 163 15.12 2.75 5.59
C GLY A 163 14.31 1.50 5.97
N ILE A 164 14.91 0.31 5.84
CA ILE A 164 14.27 -0.95 6.25
C ILE A 164 13.90 -0.92 7.74
N LEU A 165 14.83 -0.56 8.61
CA LEU A 165 14.61 -0.53 10.06
C LEU A 165 13.48 0.43 10.45
N VAL A 166 13.47 1.65 9.89
CA VAL A 166 12.40 2.61 10.13
C VAL A 166 11.08 2.09 9.59
N GLY A 167 11.06 1.50 8.39
CA GLY A 167 9.87 0.87 7.82
C GLY A 167 9.30 -0.24 8.71
N LEU A 168 10.15 -1.14 9.22
CA LEU A 168 9.76 -2.19 10.17
C LEU A 168 9.23 -1.62 11.49
N VAL A 169 9.82 -0.54 12.00
CA VAL A 169 9.32 0.15 13.20
C VAL A 169 7.95 0.76 12.94
N LEU A 170 7.70 1.36 11.77
CA LEU A 170 6.39 1.86 11.39
C LEU A 170 5.35 0.75 11.21
N LEU A 171 5.78 -0.48 10.88
CA LEU A 171 4.91 -1.64 10.87
C LEU A 171 4.44 -2.06 12.29
N ARG A 172 5.13 -1.65 13.36
CA ARG A 172 4.71 -1.96 14.74
C ARG A 172 3.49 -1.13 15.17
N GLY A 173 2.64 -1.74 16.01
CA GLY A 173 1.44 -1.13 16.58
C GLY A 173 0.22 -1.15 15.64
N ALA A 174 -0.98 -1.12 16.24
CA ALA A 174 -2.24 -1.02 15.49
C ALA A 174 -2.33 0.34 14.78
N PRO A 175 -2.87 0.41 13.56
CA PRO A 175 -3.28 1.68 12.97
C PRO A 175 -4.25 2.35 13.96
N ARG A 176 -3.96 3.59 14.37
CA ARG A 176 -4.93 4.34 15.18
C ARG A 176 -6.20 4.45 14.34
N ALA A 177 -7.31 3.95 14.86
CA ALA A 177 -8.62 4.25 14.31
C ALA A 177 -8.71 5.77 14.20
N ILE A 178 -8.95 6.28 13.00
CA ILE A 178 -9.23 7.69 12.79
C ILE A 178 -10.55 7.91 13.54
N ALA A 179 -10.48 8.56 14.71
CA ALA A 179 -11.69 9.06 15.35
C ALA A 179 -12.34 10.02 14.36
N ASP A 180 -13.62 9.74 14.05
CA ASP A 180 -14.42 10.42 13.04
C ASP A 180 -14.20 11.95 13.09
N ARG A 181 -13.85 12.53 11.94
CA ARG A 181 -13.86 13.97 11.70
C ARG A 181 -15.08 14.34 10.89
#